data_AF-A0A6L9XVD0-F1
#
_entry.id   AF-A0A6L9XVD0-F1
#
_cell.length_a   1.000
_cell.length_b   1.000
_cell.length_c   1.000
_cell.angle_alpha   90.00
_cell.angle_beta   90.00
_cell.angle_gamma   90.00
#
_symmetry.space_group_name_H-M   'P 1'
#
loop_
_entity.id
_entity.type
_entity.pdbx_description
1 polymer ?
#
loop_
_entity_poly.entity_id
_entity_poly.type
_entity_poly.pdbx_seq_one_letter_code
_entity_poly.pdbx_strand_id
1 'polypeptide(L)'
;MSPEAPESGPVGAWSGLLDRFEDEIRRVNRGETTELPDWSEPDAFPPLPAELAGRARSILERQRSTAERASAARREIGRELAAVRAIPATTGSQLPRYIDRLA
;
A
#
# COMPACT_ATOMS: atom_id res chain seq x y z
N MET A 1 -12.05 -22.42 33.34
CA MET A 1 -11.85 -21.68 32.07
C MET A 1 -10.44 -21.11 32.14
N SER A 2 -9.44 -21.92 31.77
CA SER A 2 -8.04 -21.50 31.78
C SER A 2 -7.78 -20.68 30.51
N PRO A 3 -7.05 -19.56 30.58
CA PRO A 3 -6.62 -18.85 29.39
C PRO A 3 -5.63 -19.75 28.63
N GLU A 4 -5.97 -20.10 27.39
CA GLU A 4 -5.08 -20.76 26.45
C GLU A 4 -3.80 -19.93 26.34
N ALA A 5 -2.66 -20.50 26.73
CA ALA A 5 -1.35 -19.88 26.50
C ALA A 5 -1.21 -19.63 24.99
N PRO A 6 -0.66 -18.49 24.55
CA PRO A 6 -0.42 -18.25 23.12
C PRO A 6 0.40 -19.43 22.59
N GLU A 7 -0.01 -19.97 21.45
CA GLU A 7 0.60 -21.10 20.76
C GLU A 7 2.13 -20.92 20.66
N SER A 8 2.86 -21.39 21.67
CA SER A 8 4.27 -21.00 21.93
C SER A 8 5.26 -21.76 21.06
N GLY A 9 4.83 -22.17 19.88
CA GLY A 9 5.60 -22.95 18.92
C GLY A 9 5.91 -22.18 17.64
N PRO A 10 6.85 -22.69 16.81
CA PRO A 10 7.18 -22.10 15.51
C PRO A 10 5.96 -21.83 14.62
N VAL A 11 4.98 -22.74 14.63
CA VAL A 11 3.75 -22.61 13.85
C VAL A 11 2.90 -21.44 14.31
N GLY A 12 2.67 -21.29 15.62
CA GLY A 12 1.88 -20.19 16.17
C GLY A 12 2.53 -18.82 15.90
N ALA A 13 3.86 -18.73 16.06
CA ALA A 13 4.61 -17.52 15.75
C ALA A 13 4.47 -17.11 14.27
N TRP A 14 4.66 -18.06 13.34
CA TRP A 14 4.47 -17.79 11.91
C TRP A 14 3.02 -17.49 11.56
N SER A 15 2.05 -18.22 12.10
CA SER A 15 0.63 -17.99 11.85
C SER A 15 0.23 -16.57 12.26
N GLY A 16 0.59 -16.13 13.47
CA GLY A 16 0.28 -14.78 13.93
C GLY A 16 0.96 -13.69 13.09
N LEU A 17 2.19 -13.94 12.62
CA LEU A 17 2.87 -13.03 11.71
C LEU A 17 2.18 -12.96 10.33
N LEU A 18 1.82 -14.10 9.76
CA LEU A 18 1.12 -14.17 8.47
C LEU A 18 -0.29 -13.56 8.56
N ASP A 19 -1.00 -13.76 9.68
CA ASP A 19 -2.30 -13.13 9.95
C ASP A 19 -2.18 -11.60 9.94
N ARG A 20 -1.15 -11.06 10.60
CA ARG A 20 -0.86 -9.62 10.58
C ARG A 20 -0.64 -9.11 9.16
N PHE A 21 0.21 -9.77 8.37
CA PHE A 21 0.45 -9.34 6.98
C PHE A 21 -0.80 -9.41 6.11
N GLU A 22 -1.64 -10.43 6.28
CA GLU A 22 -2.89 -10.54 5.53
C GLU A 22 -3.87 -9.41 5.87
N ASP A 23 -3.98 -9.05 7.15
CA ASP A 23 -4.82 -7.94 7.58
C ASP A 23 -4.30 -6.59 7.07
N GLU A 24 -2.99 -6.34 7.16
CA GLU A 24 -2.36 -5.14 6.61
C GLU A 24 -2.64 -4.99 5.10
N ILE A 25 -2.46 -6.06 4.32
CA ILE A 25 -2.79 -6.07 2.87
C ILE A 25 -4.27 -5.77 2.64
N ARG A 26 -5.16 -6.35 3.45
CA ARG A 26 -6.61 -6.13 3.32
C ARG A 26 -6.96 -4.67 3.58
N ARG A 27 -6.41 -4.07 4.64
CA ARG A 27 -6.64 -2.66 5.01
C ARG A 27 -6.11 -1.70 3.94
N VAL A 28 -4.90 -1.93 3.44
CA VAL A 28 -4.31 -1.14 2.34
C VAL A 28 -5.16 -1.24 1.08
N ASN A 29 -5.58 -2.45 0.69
CA ASN A 29 -6.38 -2.66 -0.51
C ASN A 29 -7.79 -2.05 -0.43
N ARG A 30 -8.36 -1.92 0.78
CA ARG A 30 -9.63 -1.22 1.01
C ARG A 30 -9.47 0.30 1.14
N GLY A 31 -8.24 0.82 1.12
CA GLY A 31 -7.97 2.24 1.37
C GLY A 31 -8.23 2.66 2.81
N GLU A 32 -8.29 1.72 3.76
CA GLU A 32 -8.56 2.00 5.17
C GLU A 32 -7.31 2.53 5.90
N THR A 33 -6.12 2.26 5.35
CA THR A 33 -4.88 2.86 5.83
C THR A 33 -3.90 3.06 4.68
N THR A 34 -3.17 4.17 4.73
CA THR A 34 -1.99 4.43 3.91
C THR A 34 -0.71 4.39 4.72
N GLU A 35 -0.83 4.35 6.04
CA GLU A 35 0.28 4.29 6.98
C GLU A 35 0.34 2.87 7.56
N LEU A 36 1.51 2.25 7.43
CA LEU A 36 1.82 0.99 8.08
C LEU A 36 2.91 1.25 9.11
N PRO A 37 2.89 0.57 10.26
CA PRO A 37 3.99 0.65 11.20
C PRO A 37 5.28 0.19 10.52
N ASP A 38 6.40 0.82 10.89
CA ASP A 38 7.71 0.41 10.40
C ASP A 38 7.94 -1.07 10.70
N TRP A 39 8.25 -1.83 9.65
CA TRP A 39 8.54 -3.25 9.76
C TRP A 39 10.04 -3.44 9.97
N SER A 40 10.41 -4.03 11.11
CA SER A 40 11.74 -4.59 11.34
C SER A 40 11.65 -6.12 11.37
N GLU A 41 12.65 -6.77 10.79
CA GLU A 41 12.78 -8.21 10.90
C GLU A 41 13.00 -8.59 12.38
N PRO A 42 12.25 -9.57 12.94
CA PRO A 42 12.48 -10.01 14.30
C PRO A 42 13.86 -10.66 14.47
N ASP A 43 14.64 -10.22 15.46
CA ASP A 43 15.92 -10.83 15.82
C ASP A 43 15.69 -12.26 16.34
N ALA A 44 15.90 -13.26 15.46
CA ALA A 44 15.72 -14.71 15.69
C ALA A 44 14.27 -15.25 15.57
N PHE A 45 13.66 -15.09 14.40
CA PHE A 45 12.42 -15.79 14.05
C PHE A 45 12.69 -17.28 13.68
N PRO A 46 11.84 -18.24 14.10
CA PRO A 46 12.04 -19.65 13.77
C PRO A 46 11.96 -19.90 12.25
N PRO A 47 12.53 -20.99 11.72
CA PRO A 47 12.39 -21.32 10.30
C PRO A 47 10.93 -21.55 9.92
N LEU A 48 10.56 -21.17 8.69
CA LEU A 48 9.19 -21.29 8.18
C LEU A 48 8.72 -22.77 8.16
N PRO A 49 7.65 -23.13 8.90
CA PRO A 49 7.07 -24.46 8.84
C PRO A 49 6.58 -24.81 7.43
N ALA A 50 6.85 -26.03 6.98
CA ALA A 50 6.52 -26.47 5.62
C ALA A 50 5.02 -26.35 5.29
N GLU A 51 4.16 -26.57 6.28
CA GLU A 51 2.70 -26.42 6.15
C GLU A 51 2.25 -24.98 5.88
N LEU A 52 3.02 -23.98 6.34
CA LEU A 52 2.73 -22.56 6.11
C LEU A 52 3.40 -22.01 4.85
N ALA A 53 4.25 -22.79 4.17
CA ALA A 53 4.99 -22.34 2.99
C ALA A 53 4.07 -21.91 1.84
N GLY A 54 2.95 -22.61 1.63
CA GLY A 54 1.95 -22.23 0.63
C GLY A 54 1.30 -20.87 0.93
N ARG A 55 0.92 -20.67 2.20
CA ARG A 55 0.32 -19.42 2.68
C ARG A 55 1.29 -18.24 2.56
N ALA A 56 2.52 -18.41 3.03
CA ALA A 56 3.56 -17.38 2.94
C ALA A 56 3.82 -16.94 1.48
N ARG A 57 3.89 -17.89 0.53
CA ARG A 57 4.03 -17.56 -0.90
C ARG A 57 2.83 -16.78 -1.44
N SER A 58 1.61 -17.18 -1.09
CA SER A 58 0.41 -16.47 -1.52
C SER A 58 0.39 -15.02 -1.00
N ILE A 59 0.76 -14.81 0.26
CA ILE A 59 0.87 -13.47 0.86
C ILE A 59 1.92 -12.64 0.12
N LEU A 60 3.11 -13.20 -0.14
CA LEU A 60 4.18 -12.50 -0.84
C LEU A 60 3.76 -12.03 -2.24
N GLU A 61 3.08 -12.89 -3.01
CA GLU A 61 2.57 -12.51 -4.34
C GLU A 61 1.53 -11.39 -4.26
N ARG A 62 0.66 -11.41 -3.25
CA ARG A 62 -0.32 -10.33 -3.02
C ARG A 62 0.38 -9.01 -2.64
N GLN A 63 1.41 -9.06 -1.81
CA GLN A 63 2.21 -7.89 -1.45
C GLN A 63 2.90 -7.28 -2.69
N ARG A 64 3.52 -8.13 -3.53
CA ARG A 64 4.15 -7.70 -4.79
C ARG A 64 3.14 -7.02 -5.72
N SER A 65 1.99 -7.65 -5.94
CA SER A 65 0.93 -7.07 -6.76
C SER A 65 0.43 -5.72 -6.23
N THR A 66 0.28 -5.57 -4.91
CA THR A 66 -0.08 -4.27 -4.31
C THR A 66 1.03 -3.23 -4.50
N ALA A 67 2.30 -3.58 -4.32
CA ALA A 67 3.43 -2.67 -4.55
C ALA A 67 3.55 -2.22 -6.02
N GLU A 68 3.30 -3.13 -6.97
CA GLU A 68 3.27 -2.83 -8.39
C GLU A 68 2.16 -1.84 -8.76
N ARG A 69 0.94 -2.06 -8.24
CA ARG A 69 -0.18 -1.12 -8.43
C ARG A 69 0.11 0.26 -7.85
N ALA A 70 0.63 0.32 -6.63
CA ALA A 70 1.02 1.58 -6.01
C ALA A 70 2.11 2.30 -6.83
N SER A 71 3.09 1.56 -7.34
CA SER A 71 4.15 2.11 -8.19
C SER A 71 3.61 2.63 -9.53
N ALA A 72 2.65 1.94 -10.14
CA ALA A 72 2.00 2.37 -11.36
C ALA A 72 1.21 3.66 -11.16
N ALA A 73 0.38 3.73 -10.11
CA ALA A 73 -0.37 4.93 -9.75
C ALA A 73 0.56 6.12 -9.49
N ARG A 74 1.67 5.91 -8.77
CA ARG A 74 2.67 6.95 -8.54
C ARG A 74 3.27 7.50 -9.85
N ARG A 75 3.57 6.63 -10.82
CA ARG A 75 4.07 7.06 -12.14
C ARG A 75 3.03 7.84 -12.94
N GLU A 76 1.77 7.44 -12.86
CA GLU A 76 0.67 8.13 -13.52
C GLU A 76 0.47 9.55 -12.96
N ILE A 77 0.30 9.67 -11.65
CA ILE A 77 0.19 10.95 -10.95
C ILE A 77 1.40 11.85 -11.24
N GLY A 78 2.61 11.28 -11.27
CA GLY A 78 3.82 12.02 -11.62
C GLY A 78 3.78 12.62 -13.04
N ARG A 79 3.24 11.88 -14.02
CA ARG A 79 3.05 12.38 -15.40
C ARG A 79 1.99 13.50 -15.44
N GLU A 80 0.88 13.33 -14.75
CA GLU A 80 -0.17 14.35 -14.66
C GLU A 80 0.35 15.64 -14.03
N LEU A 81 1.09 15.53 -12.92
CA LEU A 81 1.70 16.68 -12.26
C LEU A 81 2.72 17.39 -13.17
N ALA A 82 3.51 16.63 -13.94
CA ALA A 82 4.44 17.20 -14.90
C ALA A 82 3.70 17.96 -16.01
N ALA A 83 2.58 17.44 -16.50
CA ALA A 83 1.74 18.12 -17.49
C ALA A 83 1.16 19.44 -16.94
N VAL A 84 0.64 19.43 -15.71
CA VAL A 84 0.13 20.65 -15.04
C VAL A 84 1.24 21.69 -14.87
N ARG A 85 2.44 21.27 -14.45
CA ARG A 85 3.61 22.17 -14.28
C ARG A 85 4.16 22.72 -15.59
N ALA A 86 3.95 22.02 -16.70
CA ALA A 86 4.39 22.47 -18.02
C ALA A 86 3.51 23.57 -18.62
N ILE A 87 2.32 23.82 -18.05
CA ILE A 87 1.47 24.95 -18.44
C ILE A 87 2.22 26.24 -18.07
N PRO A 88 2.63 27.06 -19.05
CA PRO A 88 3.27 28.33 -18.75
C PRO A 88 2.33 29.14 -17.87
N ALA A 89 2.82 29.61 -16.72
CA ALA A 89 2.12 30.65 -15.99
C ALA A 89 1.98 31.82 -16.96
N THR A 90 0.76 32.17 -17.35
CA THR A 90 0.46 33.40 -18.06
C THR A 90 0.69 34.56 -17.09
N THR A 91 1.96 34.83 -16.78
CA THR A 91 2.43 36.07 -16.17
C THR A 91 2.38 37.14 -17.26
N GLY A 92 1.17 37.54 -17.61
CA GLY A 92 0.93 38.44 -18.74
C GLY A 92 -0.55 38.64 -18.98
N SER A 93 -1.20 39.37 -18.08
CA SER A 93 -2.38 40.20 -18.33
C SER A 93 -3.24 39.83 -19.55
N GLN A 94 -3.99 38.74 -19.48
CA GLN A 94 -5.24 38.62 -20.22
C GLN A 94 -6.34 38.33 -19.20
N LEU A 95 -6.83 39.42 -18.59
CA LEU A 95 -8.11 39.41 -17.90
C LEU A 95 -9.16 38.75 -18.82
N PRO A 96 -10.07 37.92 -18.28
CA PRO A 96 -11.15 37.33 -19.07
C PRO A 96 -11.93 38.44 -19.79
N ARG A 97 -11.86 38.48 -21.12
CA ARG A 97 -12.69 39.38 -21.94
C ARG A 97 -14.02 38.68 -22.18
N TYR A 98 -15.03 39.07 -21.40
CA TYR A 98 -16.42 38.75 -21.74
C TYR A 98 -16.80 39.55 -22.99
N ILE A 99 -17.06 38.84 -24.09
CA ILE A 99 -17.68 39.43 -25.28
C ILE A 99 -19.17 39.43 -25.02
N ASP A 100 -19.71 40.59 -24.64
CA ASP A 100 -21.16 40.80 -24.63
C ASP A 100 -21.63 40.98 -26.07
N ARG A 101 -22.47 40.06 -26.54
CA ARG A 101 -23.12 40.17 -27.85
C ARG A 101 -24.45 40.88 -27.63
N LEU A 102 -24.42 42.21 -27.68
CA LEU A 102 -25.64 42.98 -27.87
C LEU A 102 -26.04 42.87 -29.35
N ALA A 103 -27.13 42.14 -29.57
CA ALA A 103 -27.90 42.12 -30.81
C ALA A 103 -28.92 43.26 -30.81
#